data_AF-A0A7S2QN66-F1
#
_entry.id   AF-A0A7S2QN66-F1
#
_cell.length_a   1.000
_cell.length_b   1.000
_cell.length_c   1.000
_cell.angle_alpha   90.00
_cell.angle_beta   90.00
_cell.angle_gamma   90.00
#
_symmetry.space_group_name_H-M   'P 1'
#
loop_
_entity.id
_entity.type
_entity.pdbx_description
1 polymer ?
#
loop_
_entity_poly.entity_id
_entity_poly.type
_entity_poly.pdbx_seq_one_letter_code
_entity_poly.pdbx_strand_id
1 'polypeptide(L)'
;VLAQDPAPVFTFRRLPASNMVTAPSNGSGEGRSELLRGIPNFRKASQATPGRLAAVNPVPAGVMRSNGQPRNGHDVARELRARASAVEKVKWLAGVPASAFASIFRVEIDVELLQKVIEAMVSACSECEAREMDAETSNFDVMDASFSVLSALCEQCAAAASFAASFGGQKERARIMELLNIFSRAAGRSDSDLKAIRDVLIPEAK
;
A
#
# COMPACT_ATOMS: atom_id res chain seq x y z
N VAL A 1 -53.23 16.70 18.76
CA VAL A 1 -52.84 16.12 20.06
C VAL A 1 -52.01 14.88 19.75
N LEU A 2 -50.72 15.06 19.44
CA LEU A 2 -49.55 14.94 20.33
C LEU A 2 -49.31 13.53 20.88
N ALA A 3 -48.26 12.88 20.36
CA ALA A 3 -47.31 12.13 21.18
C ALA A 3 -45.96 12.10 20.42
N GLN A 4 -45.04 12.96 20.85
CA GLN A 4 -43.62 12.96 20.50
C GLN A 4 -42.89 12.09 21.52
N ASP A 5 -42.08 11.15 21.08
CA ASP A 5 -41.13 10.41 21.93
C ASP A 5 -39.89 11.27 22.22
N PRO A 6 -39.44 11.41 23.48
CA PRO A 6 -38.20 12.11 23.79
C PRO A 6 -36.97 11.19 23.72
N ALA A 7 -35.91 11.69 23.06
CA ALA A 7 -34.58 11.09 23.03
C ALA A 7 -33.86 11.19 24.39
N PRO A 8 -32.99 10.23 24.75
CA PRO A 8 -32.23 10.29 26.00
C PRO A 8 -31.07 11.29 25.92
N VAL A 9 -31.03 12.18 26.92
CA VAL A 9 -29.98 13.17 27.18
C VAL A 9 -28.77 12.47 27.82
N PHE A 10 -27.62 12.49 27.14
CA PHE A 10 -26.34 12.08 27.73
C PHE A 10 -25.72 13.27 28.48
N THR A 11 -25.72 13.22 29.80
CA THR A 11 -25.01 14.19 30.66
C THR A 11 -23.58 13.72 30.94
N PHE A 12 -22.64 14.62 30.63
CA PHE A 12 -21.20 14.51 30.92
C PHE A 12 -20.92 14.42 32.43
N ARG A 13 -20.09 13.44 32.84
CA ARG A 13 -19.42 13.46 34.15
C ARG A 13 -17.95 13.88 33.97
N ARG A 14 -17.68 15.14 34.33
CA ARG A 14 -16.35 15.75 34.42
C ARG A 14 -15.66 15.23 35.68
N LEU A 15 -14.50 14.60 35.57
CA LEU A 15 -13.66 14.23 36.71
C LEU A 15 -12.81 15.44 37.14
N PRO A 16 -12.58 15.66 38.44
CA PRO A 16 -11.85 16.81 38.95
C PRO A 16 -10.34 16.69 38.73
N ALA A 17 -9.72 17.81 38.32
CA ALA A 17 -8.29 18.02 38.44
C ALA A 17 -7.91 18.18 39.93
N SER A 18 -6.83 17.55 40.36
CA SER A 18 -6.27 17.77 41.69
C SER A 18 -4.75 17.77 41.65
N ASN A 19 -4.25 18.98 41.95
CA ASN A 19 -3.08 19.34 42.74
C ASN A 19 -1.67 19.01 42.23
N MET A 20 -1.01 20.10 41.84
CA MET A 20 0.42 20.36 41.97
C MET A 20 1.00 19.84 43.30
N VAL A 21 2.14 19.18 43.20
CA VAL A 21 3.19 19.19 44.23
C VAL A 21 4.52 19.50 43.52
N THR A 22 5.02 20.71 43.74
CA THR A 22 6.44 21.10 43.57
C THR A 22 7.01 21.20 44.97
N ALA A 23 8.06 20.45 45.33
CA ALA A 23 9.49 20.82 45.40
C ALA A 23 10.13 19.88 46.47
N PRO A 24 11.46 19.60 46.55
CA PRO A 24 12.58 20.51 46.29
C PRO A 24 13.76 19.95 45.47
N SER A 25 14.63 20.86 45.06
CA SER A 25 15.94 20.64 44.46
C SER A 25 17.02 20.28 45.50
N ASN A 26 18.08 19.65 44.97
CA ASN A 26 19.44 19.45 45.50
C ASN A 26 19.68 18.30 46.50
N GLY A 27 20.47 17.33 46.03
CA GLY A 27 21.06 16.27 46.84
C GLY A 27 21.80 15.27 45.97
N SER A 28 23.03 15.59 45.61
CA SER A 28 24.03 14.63 45.14
C SER A 28 24.12 13.44 46.11
N GLY A 29 23.81 12.25 45.62
CA GLY A 29 23.94 11.00 46.38
C GLY A 29 24.09 9.84 45.41
N GLU A 30 25.30 9.31 45.33
CA GLU A 30 25.72 8.21 44.45
C GLU A 30 24.96 6.92 44.77
N GLY A 31 23.84 6.69 44.09
CA GLY A 31 23.21 5.38 43.97
C GLY A 31 23.79 4.63 42.76
N ARG A 32 25.03 4.12 42.85
CA ARG A 32 25.62 3.28 41.80
C ARG A 32 24.91 1.92 41.76
N SER A 33 23.85 1.83 40.96
CA SER A 33 23.18 0.57 40.64
C SER A 33 24.15 -0.37 39.92
N GLU A 34 24.51 -1.49 40.55
CA GLU A 34 25.40 -2.51 39.97
C GLU A 34 24.77 -3.25 38.77
N LEU A 35 23.46 -3.05 38.53
CA LEU A 35 22.69 -3.60 37.41
C LEU A 35 23.15 -3.12 36.01
N LEU A 36 24.07 -2.15 35.94
CA LEU A 36 24.60 -1.61 34.69
C LEU A 36 26.07 -1.99 34.42
N ARG A 37 26.70 -2.84 35.26
CA ARG A 37 28.09 -3.30 35.02
C ARG A 37 28.24 -4.26 33.82
N GLY A 38 27.13 -4.72 33.24
CA GLY A 38 27.13 -5.66 32.11
C GLY A 38 26.85 -5.05 30.73
N ILE A 39 26.64 -3.73 30.62
CA ILE A 39 26.40 -3.08 29.33
C ILE A 39 27.71 -2.45 28.85
N PRO A 40 28.34 -2.95 27.76
CA PRO A 40 29.53 -2.34 27.22
C PRO A 40 29.28 -0.87 26.86
N ASN A 41 30.09 0.01 27.43
CA ASN A 41 30.09 1.45 27.14
C ASN A 41 30.33 1.68 25.64
N PHE A 42 29.31 2.08 24.88
CA PHE A 42 29.44 2.62 23.52
C PHE A 42 30.02 4.04 23.50
N ARG A 43 31.06 4.30 24.29
CA ARG A 43 31.80 5.55 24.24
C ARG A 43 33.27 5.27 23.94
N LYS A 44 33.58 5.48 22.65
CA LYS A 44 34.92 5.65 22.06
C LYS A 44 35.79 4.39 21.99
N ALA A 45 35.69 3.70 20.86
CA ALA A 45 36.80 2.94 20.30
C ALA A 45 36.94 3.30 18.81
N SER A 46 37.51 4.48 18.56
CA SER A 46 38.32 4.69 17.37
C SER A 46 39.62 3.93 17.61
N GLN A 47 39.73 2.71 17.10
CA GLN A 47 41.01 2.06 16.90
C GLN A 47 40.88 0.99 15.82
N ALA A 48 41.49 1.30 14.67
CA ALA A 48 41.66 0.41 13.56
C ALA A 48 42.47 -0.83 13.98
N THR A 49 42.00 -2.02 13.62
CA THR A 49 42.82 -3.24 13.53
C THR A 49 42.47 -3.96 12.23
N PRO A 50 43.44 -4.28 11.35
CA PRO A 50 43.16 -4.97 10.09
C PRO A 50 43.10 -6.48 10.36
N GLY A 51 41.89 -7.00 10.52
CA GLY A 51 41.60 -8.43 10.62
C GLY A 51 40.51 -8.80 9.62
N ARG A 52 40.84 -9.70 8.69
CA ARG A 52 40.00 -10.17 7.58
C ARG A 52 38.70 -10.83 8.04
N LEU A 53 37.67 -10.03 8.24
CA LEU A 53 36.29 -10.41 7.96
C LEU A 53 35.78 -9.29 7.08
N ALA A 54 35.31 -9.63 5.87
CA ALA A 54 34.73 -8.65 4.97
C ALA A 54 33.71 -7.83 5.76
N ALA A 55 34.02 -6.55 5.98
CA ALA A 55 33.10 -5.60 6.58
C ALA A 55 31.97 -5.42 5.57
N VAL A 56 31.02 -6.36 5.58
CA VAL A 56 29.71 -6.16 4.98
C VAL A 56 29.09 -5.10 5.85
N ASN A 57 29.27 -3.84 5.44
CA ASN A 57 28.67 -2.68 6.05
C ASN A 57 27.17 -3.03 6.17
N PRO A 58 26.62 -3.24 7.39
CA PRO A 58 25.21 -3.56 7.52
C PRO A 58 24.49 -2.35 6.97
N VAL A 59 23.88 -2.51 5.80
CA VAL A 59 23.06 -1.46 5.19
C VAL A 59 22.04 -1.10 6.27
N PRO A 60 21.97 0.16 6.72
CA PRO A 60 21.07 0.54 7.79
C PRO A 60 19.67 0.05 7.46
N ALA A 61 19.00 -0.58 8.43
CA ALA A 61 17.61 -0.99 8.29
C ALA A 61 16.79 0.25 7.86
N GLY A 62 16.35 0.28 6.61
CA GLY A 62 15.64 1.43 6.02
C GLY A 62 16.29 2.07 4.79
N VAL A 63 17.53 1.72 4.41
CA VAL A 63 18.09 2.15 3.10
C VAL A 63 17.57 1.22 2.01
N MET A 64 16.34 1.48 1.56
CA MET A 64 15.87 0.91 0.30
C MET A 64 16.43 1.72 -0.86
N ARG A 65 16.90 1.01 -1.89
CA ARG A 65 17.30 1.63 -3.14
C ARG A 65 16.04 2.21 -3.77
N SER A 66 15.93 3.53 -3.79
CA SER A 66 14.95 4.23 -4.62
C SER A 66 15.07 3.65 -6.04
N ASN A 67 13.96 3.17 -6.58
CA ASN A 67 13.83 2.51 -7.90
C ASN A 67 14.17 1.01 -7.97
N GLY A 68 14.28 0.30 -6.84
CA GLY A 68 14.34 -1.16 -6.84
C GLY A 68 12.99 -1.81 -7.17
N GLN A 69 13.00 -2.95 -7.85
CA GLN A 69 11.80 -3.79 -8.05
C GLN A 69 11.23 -4.22 -6.68
N PRO A 70 9.91 -4.16 -6.47
CA PRO A 70 9.28 -4.56 -5.21
C PRO A 70 9.52 -6.06 -4.95
N ARG A 71 9.79 -6.41 -3.69
CA ARG A 71 10.07 -7.81 -3.30
C ARG A 71 8.87 -8.50 -2.64
N ASN A 72 7.95 -7.71 -2.09
CA ASN A 72 6.78 -8.20 -1.36
C ASN A 72 5.64 -7.16 -1.45
N GLY A 73 4.43 -7.56 -1.03
CA GLY A 73 3.26 -6.69 -1.06
C GLY A 73 3.39 -5.40 -0.25
N HIS A 74 4.15 -5.39 0.86
CA HIS A 74 4.37 -4.16 1.63
C HIS A 74 5.22 -3.13 0.88
N ASP A 75 6.19 -3.59 0.08
CA ASP A 75 6.95 -2.71 -0.81
C ASP A 75 6.05 -2.06 -1.84
N VAL A 76 5.13 -2.83 -2.43
CA VAL A 76 4.13 -2.32 -3.37
C VAL A 76 3.23 -1.30 -2.71
N ALA A 77 2.69 -1.60 -1.53
CA ALA A 77 1.82 -0.69 -0.79
C ALA A 77 2.53 0.61 -0.38
N ARG A 78 3.83 0.56 -0.07
CA ARG A 78 4.63 1.74 0.27
C ARG A 78 4.90 2.60 -0.97
N GLU A 79 5.34 2.00 -2.07
CA GLU A 79 5.62 2.71 -3.32
C GLU A 79 4.36 3.34 -3.91
N LEU A 80 3.22 2.66 -3.88
CA LEU A 80 1.95 3.23 -4.31
C LEU A 80 1.52 4.45 -3.48
N ARG A 81 1.86 4.49 -2.19
CA ARG A 81 1.61 5.65 -1.32
C ARG A 81 2.60 6.79 -1.55
N ALA A 82 3.83 6.47 -1.93
CA ALA A 82 4.87 7.47 -2.21
C ALA A 82 4.62 8.23 -3.51
N ARG A 83 3.85 7.65 -4.45
CA ARG A 83 3.56 8.24 -5.76
C ARG A 83 2.33 9.15 -5.71
N ALA A 84 2.47 10.33 -6.30
CA ALA A 84 1.46 11.38 -6.20
C ALA A 84 0.30 11.16 -7.18
N SER A 85 0.60 10.86 -8.45
CA SER A 85 -0.42 10.75 -9.50
C SER A 85 -0.86 9.30 -9.77
N ALA A 86 -2.09 9.12 -10.25
CA ALA A 86 -2.62 7.82 -10.65
C ALA A 86 -1.82 7.23 -11.83
N VAL A 87 -1.49 8.06 -12.82
CA VAL A 87 -0.66 7.68 -13.98
C VAL A 87 0.73 7.20 -13.56
N GLU A 88 1.38 7.87 -12.60
CA GLU A 88 2.68 7.41 -12.09
C GLU A 88 2.60 6.05 -11.40
N LYS A 89 1.50 5.77 -10.68
CA LYS A 89 1.28 4.48 -10.02
C LYS A 89 1.16 3.36 -11.05
N VAL A 90 0.34 3.56 -12.09
CA VAL A 90 0.18 2.60 -13.19
C VAL A 90 1.50 2.40 -13.94
N LYS A 91 2.19 3.49 -14.30
CA LYS A 91 3.48 3.43 -14.99
C LYS A 91 4.54 2.67 -14.19
N TRP A 92 4.57 2.86 -12.87
CA TRP A 92 5.47 2.12 -12.01
C TRP A 92 5.11 0.64 -11.90
N LEU A 93 3.81 0.31 -11.74
CA LEU A 93 3.34 -1.09 -11.72
C LEU A 93 3.64 -1.81 -13.03
N ALA A 94 3.47 -1.14 -14.18
CA ALA A 94 3.77 -1.69 -15.49
C ALA A 94 5.27 -1.95 -15.71
N GLY A 95 6.14 -1.29 -14.93
CA GLY A 95 7.57 -1.59 -14.91
C GLY A 95 7.93 -2.87 -14.14
N VAL A 96 6.97 -3.47 -13.41
CA VAL A 96 7.18 -4.74 -12.70
C VAL A 96 6.94 -5.90 -13.68
N PRO A 97 7.93 -6.79 -13.91
CA PRO A 97 7.75 -8.00 -14.71
C PRO A 97 6.55 -8.82 -14.23
N ALA A 98 5.72 -9.31 -15.17
CA ALA A 98 4.53 -10.09 -14.85
C ALA A 98 4.84 -11.27 -13.90
N SER A 99 5.89 -12.04 -14.19
CA SER A 99 6.31 -13.19 -13.37
C SER A 99 6.68 -12.83 -11.92
N ALA A 100 7.02 -11.57 -11.64
CA ALA A 100 7.36 -11.13 -10.30
C ALA A 100 6.12 -11.04 -9.39
N PHE A 101 4.92 -10.82 -9.94
CA PHE A 101 3.70 -10.73 -9.14
C PHE A 101 3.46 -12.00 -8.32
N ALA A 102 3.70 -13.19 -8.91
CA ALA A 102 3.60 -14.47 -8.20
C ALA A 102 4.56 -14.55 -6.98
N SER A 103 5.75 -13.97 -7.08
CA SER A 103 6.70 -13.93 -5.96
C SER A 103 6.33 -12.87 -4.92
N ILE A 104 5.84 -11.70 -5.37
CA ILE A 104 5.50 -10.55 -4.52
C ILE A 104 4.27 -10.87 -3.66
N PHE A 105 3.26 -11.51 -4.27
CA PHE A 105 1.97 -11.84 -3.68
C PHE A 105 1.79 -13.34 -3.47
N ARG A 106 2.90 -14.03 -3.18
CA ARG A 106 2.94 -15.50 -3.01
C ARG A 106 1.91 -16.02 -2.00
N VAL A 107 1.66 -15.25 -0.95
CA VAL A 107 0.77 -15.65 0.15
C VAL A 107 -0.62 -15.05 -0.05
N GLU A 108 -0.70 -13.73 -0.17
CA GLU A 108 -1.95 -13.01 -0.28
C GLU A 108 -1.74 -11.64 -0.95
N ILE A 109 -2.84 -11.07 -1.43
CA ILE A 109 -2.94 -9.66 -1.79
C ILE A 109 -3.80 -9.00 -0.71
N ASP A 110 -3.27 -7.96 -0.08
CA ASP A 110 -4.04 -7.15 0.87
C ASP A 110 -5.24 -6.52 0.14
N VAL A 111 -6.44 -6.65 0.73
CA VAL A 111 -7.69 -6.11 0.19
C VAL A 111 -7.58 -4.61 -0.09
N GLU A 112 -7.04 -3.83 0.86
CA GLU A 112 -6.89 -2.39 0.67
C GLU A 112 -5.89 -2.06 -0.44
N LEU A 113 -4.87 -2.91 -0.60
CA LEU A 113 -3.88 -2.75 -1.65
C LEU A 113 -4.52 -2.95 -3.02
N LEU A 114 -5.28 -4.04 -3.20
CA LEU A 114 -5.99 -4.32 -4.45
C LEU A 114 -6.95 -3.17 -4.80
N GLN A 115 -7.73 -2.69 -3.83
CA GLN A 115 -8.65 -1.56 -4.01
C GLN A 115 -7.91 -0.28 -4.44
N LYS A 116 -6.76 0.02 -3.82
CA LYS A 116 -5.92 1.19 -4.20
C LYS A 116 -5.32 1.06 -5.59
N VAL A 117 -4.99 -0.15 -6.02
CA VAL A 117 -4.50 -0.42 -7.39
C VAL A 117 -5.62 -0.19 -8.40
N ILE A 118 -6.81 -0.77 -8.17
CA ILE A 118 -7.97 -0.60 -9.07
C ILE A 118 -8.39 0.86 -9.13
N GLU A 119 -8.46 1.55 -8.00
CA GLU A 119 -8.78 2.98 -7.94
C GLU A 119 -7.77 3.81 -8.74
N ALA A 120 -6.47 3.52 -8.61
CA ALA A 120 -5.44 4.20 -9.41
C ALA A 120 -5.59 3.93 -10.91
N MET A 121 -5.92 2.70 -11.32
CA MET A 121 -6.14 2.36 -12.73
C MET A 121 -7.36 3.07 -13.31
N VAL A 122 -8.48 3.08 -12.59
CA VAL A 122 -9.70 3.79 -13.01
C VAL A 122 -9.41 5.28 -13.16
N SER A 123 -8.82 5.92 -12.14
CA SER A 123 -8.48 7.35 -12.23
C SER A 123 -7.54 7.65 -13.40
N ALA A 124 -6.50 6.84 -13.60
CA ALA A 124 -5.54 7.06 -14.67
C ALA A 124 -6.17 6.87 -16.06
N CYS A 125 -6.99 5.84 -16.26
CA CYS A 125 -7.65 5.59 -17.55
C CYS A 125 -8.73 6.64 -17.85
N SER A 126 -9.54 7.04 -16.86
CA SER A 126 -10.55 8.08 -17.04
C SER A 126 -9.93 9.47 -17.31
N GLU A 127 -8.78 9.78 -16.68
CA GLU A 127 -8.02 10.99 -17.01
C GLU A 127 -7.48 10.97 -18.45
N CYS A 128 -7.08 9.80 -18.96
CA CYS A 128 -6.66 9.63 -20.35
C CYS A 128 -7.82 9.77 -21.33
N GLU A 129 -8.96 9.12 -21.10
CA GLU A 129 -10.15 9.26 -21.95
C GLU A 129 -10.60 10.72 -22.06
N ALA A 130 -10.46 11.50 -20.99
CA ALA A 130 -10.77 12.93 -21.00
C ALA A 130 -9.75 13.79 -21.77
N ARG A 131 -8.49 13.36 -21.85
CA ARG A 131 -7.37 14.12 -22.46
C ARG A 131 -7.06 13.73 -23.90
N GLU A 132 -7.50 12.56 -24.36
CA GLU A 132 -7.39 12.14 -25.76
C GLU A 132 -8.14 13.07 -26.74
N MET A 133 -8.91 14.02 -26.24
CA MET A 133 -9.46 15.13 -27.04
C MET A 133 -8.43 16.24 -27.36
N ASP A 134 -7.25 16.30 -26.72
CA ASP A 134 -6.40 17.50 -26.76
C ASP A 134 -4.88 17.32 -26.98
N ALA A 135 -4.29 16.11 -27.01
CA ALA A 135 -2.85 16.01 -27.29
C ALA A 135 -2.35 14.66 -27.82
N GLU A 136 -1.85 14.68 -29.06
CA GLU A 136 -0.71 13.85 -29.47
C GLU A 136 0.47 14.11 -28.52
N THR A 137 1.28 13.09 -28.21
CA THR A 137 2.56 13.15 -27.44
C THR A 137 2.51 12.64 -25.99
N SER A 138 2.09 11.39 -25.78
CA SER A 138 2.71 10.59 -24.73
C SER A 138 2.91 9.14 -25.20
N ASN A 139 4.16 8.67 -25.28
CA ASN A 139 4.54 7.31 -25.69
C ASN A 139 4.11 6.21 -24.69
N PHE A 140 3.36 6.56 -23.64
CA PHE A 140 2.93 5.62 -22.61
C PHE A 140 1.42 5.51 -22.66
N ASP A 141 0.94 4.39 -23.21
CA ASP A 141 -0.48 4.06 -23.21
C ASP A 141 -0.87 3.53 -21.82
N VAL A 142 -1.56 4.38 -21.07
CA VAL A 142 -2.03 4.09 -19.70
C VAL A 142 -3.07 2.98 -19.70
N MET A 143 -3.92 2.88 -20.74
CA MET A 143 -4.93 1.85 -20.84
C MET A 143 -4.26 0.49 -21.04
N ASP A 144 -3.29 0.42 -21.95
CA ASP A 144 -2.53 -0.79 -22.22
C ASP A 144 -1.71 -1.25 -21.01
N ALA A 145 -1.07 -0.30 -20.32
CA ALA A 145 -0.35 -0.58 -19.10
C ALA A 145 -1.28 -1.08 -17.97
N SER A 146 -2.43 -0.46 -17.79
CA SER A 146 -3.41 -0.86 -16.77
C SER A 146 -3.95 -2.26 -17.05
N PHE A 147 -4.32 -2.55 -18.30
CA PHE A 147 -4.75 -3.87 -18.70
C PHE A 147 -3.64 -4.91 -18.49
N SER A 148 -2.41 -4.64 -18.95
CA SER A 148 -1.29 -5.57 -18.79
C SER A 148 -1.00 -5.89 -17.32
N VAL A 149 -1.06 -4.90 -16.44
CA VAL A 149 -0.85 -5.11 -15.00
C VAL A 149 -1.99 -5.92 -14.40
N LEU A 150 -3.25 -5.61 -14.76
CA LEU A 150 -4.41 -6.30 -14.23
C LEU A 150 -4.48 -7.76 -14.69
N SER A 151 -4.20 -8.02 -15.98
CA SER A 151 -4.08 -9.37 -16.51
C SER A 151 -2.96 -10.14 -15.81
N ALA A 152 -1.78 -9.55 -15.66
CA ALA A 152 -0.67 -10.19 -14.96
C ALA A 152 -1.01 -10.53 -13.50
N LEU A 153 -1.71 -9.64 -12.78
CA LEU A 153 -2.19 -9.92 -11.42
C LEU A 153 -3.19 -11.08 -11.41
N CYS A 154 -4.14 -11.11 -12.34
CA CYS A 154 -5.17 -12.15 -12.40
C CYS A 154 -4.57 -13.51 -12.82
N GLU A 155 -3.61 -13.54 -13.75
CA GLU A 155 -2.97 -14.77 -14.20
C GLU A 155 -1.99 -15.33 -13.16
N GLN A 156 -1.14 -14.47 -12.60
CA GLN A 156 -0.06 -14.90 -11.71
C GLN A 156 -0.52 -15.08 -10.26
N CYS A 157 -1.63 -14.43 -9.88
CA CYS A 157 -2.11 -14.38 -8.50
C CYS A 157 -3.62 -14.63 -8.40
N ALA A 158 -4.21 -15.40 -9.32
CA ALA A 158 -5.66 -15.65 -9.40
C ALA A 158 -6.34 -15.91 -8.04
N ALA A 159 -5.79 -16.84 -7.25
CA ALA A 159 -6.35 -17.20 -5.95
C ALA A 159 -6.29 -16.05 -4.93
N ALA A 160 -5.14 -15.36 -4.85
CA ALA A 160 -4.94 -14.25 -3.93
C ALA A 160 -5.77 -13.03 -4.35
N ALA A 161 -5.88 -12.76 -5.66
CA ALA A 161 -6.69 -11.69 -6.22
C ALA A 161 -8.19 -11.95 -5.99
N SER A 162 -8.66 -13.17 -6.25
CA SER A 162 -10.05 -13.58 -6.01
C SER A 162 -10.42 -13.51 -4.53
N PHE A 163 -9.52 -13.96 -3.65
CA PHE A 163 -9.70 -13.84 -2.21
C PHE A 163 -9.83 -12.37 -1.80
N ALA A 164 -8.89 -11.52 -2.20
CA ALA A 164 -8.93 -10.09 -1.88
C ALA A 164 -10.20 -9.41 -2.43
N ALA A 165 -10.59 -9.75 -3.66
CA ALA A 165 -11.77 -9.21 -4.32
C ALA A 165 -13.10 -9.65 -3.66
N SER A 166 -13.12 -10.82 -2.99
CA SER A 166 -14.30 -11.29 -2.26
C SER A 166 -14.71 -10.37 -1.09
N PHE A 167 -13.77 -9.61 -0.55
CA PHE A 167 -14.02 -8.59 0.48
C PHE A 167 -14.44 -7.23 -0.10
N GLY A 168 -14.43 -7.07 -1.43
CA GLY A 168 -14.89 -5.87 -2.11
C GLY A 168 -16.41 -5.71 -2.02
N GLY A 169 -16.86 -4.61 -1.40
CA GLY A 169 -18.27 -4.24 -1.39
C GLY A 169 -18.78 -3.77 -2.76
N GLN A 170 -20.05 -3.34 -2.80
CA GLN A 170 -20.71 -2.92 -4.05
C GLN A 170 -19.98 -1.78 -4.77
N LYS A 171 -19.37 -0.85 -4.02
CA LYS A 171 -18.59 0.25 -4.59
C LYS A 171 -17.37 -0.25 -5.36
N GLU A 172 -16.69 -1.26 -4.83
CA GLU A 172 -15.49 -1.80 -5.48
C GLU A 172 -15.85 -2.60 -6.73
N ARG A 173 -16.93 -3.40 -6.66
CA ARG A 173 -17.48 -4.07 -7.83
C ARG A 173 -17.86 -3.09 -8.95
N ALA A 174 -18.43 -1.95 -8.60
CA ALA A 174 -18.76 -0.89 -9.57
C ALA A 174 -17.50 -0.34 -10.24
N ARG A 175 -16.41 -0.08 -9.49
CA ARG A 175 -15.13 0.37 -10.05
C ARG A 175 -14.50 -0.66 -10.98
N ILE A 176 -14.53 -1.94 -10.61
CA ILE A 176 -14.02 -3.02 -11.47
C ILE A 176 -14.81 -3.08 -12.78
N MET A 177 -16.15 -3.00 -12.71
CA MET A 177 -16.99 -2.97 -13.90
C MET A 177 -16.75 -1.73 -14.76
N GLU A 178 -16.56 -0.56 -14.15
CA GLU A 178 -16.17 0.67 -14.85
C GLU A 178 -14.84 0.48 -15.60
N LEU A 179 -13.83 -0.07 -14.93
CA LEU A 179 -12.53 -0.35 -15.54
C LEU A 179 -12.63 -1.32 -16.72
N LEU A 180 -13.40 -2.40 -16.57
CA LEU A 180 -13.64 -3.36 -17.65
C LEU A 180 -14.38 -2.73 -18.84
N ASN A 181 -15.32 -1.83 -18.59
CA ASN A 181 -16.02 -1.08 -19.63
C ASN A 181 -15.10 -0.06 -20.35
N ILE A 182 -14.10 0.50 -19.66
CA ILE A 182 -13.06 1.29 -20.30
C ILE A 182 -12.24 0.38 -21.23
N PHE A 183 -11.78 -0.78 -20.74
CA PHE A 183 -10.99 -1.71 -21.55
C PHE A 183 -11.74 -2.29 -22.75
N SER A 184 -13.05 -2.53 -22.63
CA SER A 184 -13.85 -3.03 -23.76
C SER A 184 -14.02 -2.01 -24.89
N ARG A 185 -13.85 -0.72 -24.60
CA ARG A 185 -13.91 0.36 -25.60
C ARG A 185 -12.58 0.53 -26.34
N ALA A 186 -11.47 0.08 -25.75
CA ALA A 186 -10.16 0.08 -26.38
C ALA A 186 -10.07 -1.04 -27.44
N ALA A 187 -9.55 -0.71 -28.62
CA ALA A 187 -9.41 -1.67 -29.71
C ALA A 187 -8.37 -2.75 -29.39
N GLY A 188 -8.60 -4.00 -29.81
CA GLY A 188 -7.62 -5.09 -29.71
C GLY A 188 -7.66 -5.91 -28.42
N ARG A 189 -8.67 -5.72 -27.55
CA ARG A 189 -8.89 -6.58 -26.38
C ARG A 189 -9.84 -7.71 -26.71
N SER A 190 -9.49 -8.94 -26.31
CA SER A 190 -10.38 -10.09 -26.52
C SER A 190 -11.44 -10.14 -25.41
N ASP A 191 -12.69 -10.44 -25.78
CA ASP A 191 -13.78 -10.64 -24.82
C ASP A 191 -13.45 -11.76 -23.82
N SER A 192 -12.66 -12.76 -24.23
CA SER A 192 -12.19 -13.83 -23.36
C SER A 192 -11.29 -13.33 -22.24
N ASP A 193 -10.37 -12.40 -22.51
CA ASP A 193 -9.45 -11.88 -21.49
C ASP A 193 -10.21 -11.00 -20.48
N LEU A 194 -11.13 -10.15 -20.97
CA LEU A 194 -11.99 -9.34 -20.13
C LEU A 194 -12.87 -10.21 -19.23
N LYS A 195 -13.40 -11.30 -19.77
CA LYS A 195 -14.16 -12.29 -19.00
C LYS A 195 -13.29 -12.98 -17.95
N ALA A 196 -12.07 -13.38 -18.29
CA ALA A 196 -11.15 -14.02 -17.34
C ALA A 196 -10.82 -13.10 -16.15
N ILE A 197 -10.56 -11.82 -16.41
CA ILE A 197 -10.33 -10.81 -15.36
C ILE A 197 -11.59 -10.65 -14.50
N ARG A 198 -12.77 -10.55 -15.14
CA ARG A 198 -14.05 -10.41 -14.44
C ARG A 198 -14.31 -11.58 -13.50
N ASP A 199 -14.10 -12.81 -13.97
CA ASP A 199 -14.38 -14.02 -13.19
C ASP A 199 -13.49 -14.12 -11.94
N VAL A 200 -12.27 -13.57 -11.99
CA VAL A 200 -11.37 -13.49 -10.84
C VAL A 200 -11.79 -12.39 -9.85
N LEU A 201 -12.08 -11.18 -10.35
CA LEU A 201 -12.30 -9.99 -9.52
C LEU A 201 -13.76 -9.79 -9.07
N ILE A 202 -14.71 -10.45 -9.71
CA ILE A 202 -16.12 -10.43 -9.33
C ILE A 202 -16.59 -11.88 -9.18
N PRO A 203 -16.14 -12.58 -8.13
CA PRO A 203 -16.59 -13.94 -7.89
C PRO A 203 -18.10 -13.95 -7.62
N GLU A 204 -18.82 -14.84 -8.29
CA GLU A 204 -20.23 -15.07 -7.99
C GLU A 204 -20.35 -15.52 -6.52
N ALA A 205 -21.28 -14.92 -5.78
CA ALA A 205 -21.55 -15.33 -4.41
C ALA A 205 -22.08 -16.77 -4.46
N LYS A 206 -21.30 -17.71 -3.91
CA LYS A 206 -21.73 -19.08 -3.67
C LYS A 206 -22.64 -19.16 -2.44
#